data_AF-A0A7W1B142-F1
#
_entry.id   AF-A0A7W1B142-F1
#
_cell.length_a   1.000
_cell.length_b   1.000
_cell.length_c   1.000
_cell.angle_alpha   90.00
_cell.angle_beta   90.00
_cell.angle_gamma   90.00
#
_symmetry.space_group_name_H-M   'P 1'
#
loop_
_entity.id
_entity.type
_entity.pdbx_description
1 polymer ?
#
loop_
_entity_poly.entity_id
_entity_poly.type
_entity_poly.pdbx_seq_one_letter_code
_entity_poly.pdbx_strand_id
1 'polypeptide(L)' 'AWSAAASVAVLAATLGLRADVPAGTLSVRPARPSPVGRLRVEGLRIGTESVTVEVDSAGDVLEVSGTTLRVEVG' A
#
# COMPACT_ATOMS: atom_id res chain seq x y z
N ALA A 1 -9.38 8.45 -18.64
CA ALA A 1 -9.47 8.08 -17.21
C ALA A 1 -8.94 6.67 -16.89
N TRP A 2 -8.67 5.79 -17.86
CA TRP A 2 -8.22 4.41 -17.57
C TRP A 2 -6.77 4.27 -17.10
N SER A 3 -5.85 5.07 -17.64
CA SER A 3 -4.41 4.90 -17.36
C SER A 3 -4.05 5.13 -15.88
N ALA A 4 -4.67 6.12 -15.23
CA ALA A 4 -4.43 6.39 -13.81
C ALA A 4 -4.90 5.24 -12.92
N ALA A 5 -6.09 4.68 -13.18
CA ALA A 5 -6.61 3.55 -12.42
C ALA A 5 -5.73 2.29 -12.59
N ALA A 6 -5.21 2.05 -13.80
CA ALA A 6 -4.29 0.93 -14.05
C ALA A 6 -2.98 1.08 -13.26
N SER A 7 -2.37 2.27 -13.23
CA SER A 7 -1.15 2.52 -12.44
C SER A 7 -1.39 2.29 -10.95
N VAL A 8 -2.51 2.78 -10.42
CA VAL A 8 -2.87 2.57 -9.00
C VAL A 8 -3.07 1.08 -8.70
N ALA A 9 -3.72 0.33 -9.59
CA ALA A 9 -3.90 -1.11 -9.42
C ALA A 9 -2.56 -1.86 -9.41
N VAL A 10 -1.62 -1.50 -10.29
CA VAL A 10 -0.26 -2.09 -10.29
C VAL A 10 0.50 -1.75 -9.01
N LEU A 11 0.45 -0.51 -8.54
CA LEU A 11 1.09 -0.09 -7.29
C LEU A 11 0.49 -0.81 -6.08
N ALA A 12 -0.85 -0.89 -6.00
CA ALA A 12 -1.53 -1.59 -4.92
C ALA A 12 -1.21 -3.10 -4.92
N ALA A 13 -1.10 -3.72 -6.09
CA ALA A 13 -0.68 -5.11 -6.23
C ALA A 13 0.79 -5.30 -5.83
N THR A 14 1.69 -4.39 -6.22
CA THR A 14 3.11 -4.41 -5.84
C THR A 14 3.30 -4.33 -4.32
N LEU A 15 2.48 -3.52 -3.65
CA LEU A 15 2.46 -3.37 -2.19
C LEU A 15 1.64 -4.46 -1.46
N GLY A 16 0.92 -5.32 -2.18
CA GLY A 16 0.07 -6.38 -1.62
C GLY A 16 -1.03 -5.86 -0.70
N LEU A 17 -1.64 -4.71 -1.04
CA LEU A 17 -2.58 -4.04 -0.16
C LEU A 17 -3.94 -4.75 -0.10
N ARG A 18 -4.39 -5.04 1.12
CA ARG A 18 -5.74 -5.58 1.37
C ARG A 18 -6.39 -4.84 2.53
N ALA A 19 -7.43 -4.06 2.23
CA ALA A 19 -8.26 -3.44 3.23
C ALA A 19 -9.44 -4.36 3.60
N ASP A 20 -9.59 -4.67 4.88
CA ASP A 20 -10.77 -5.28 5.47
C ASP A 20 -11.45 -4.21 6.34
N VAL A 21 -12.35 -3.45 5.72
CA VAL A 21 -13.06 -2.34 6.39
C VAL A 21 -13.95 -2.83 7.53
N PRO A 22 -14.72 -3.94 7.40
CA PRO A 22 -15.45 -4.51 8.53
C PRO A 22 -14.56 -4.92 9.71
N ALA A 23 -13.40 -5.51 9.45
CA ALA A 23 -12.45 -5.90 10.50
C ALA A 23 -11.59 -4.74 11.02
N GLY A 24 -11.60 -3.59 10.33
CA GLY A 24 -10.80 -2.43 10.69
C GLY A 24 -9.29 -2.62 10.45
N THR A 25 -8.90 -3.48 9.51
CA THR A 25 -7.50 -3.82 9.24
C THR A 25 -7.06 -3.47 7.82
N LEU A 26 -5.78 -3.10 7.69
CA LEU A 26 -5.09 -2.91 6.43
C LEU A 26 -3.86 -3.81 6.42
N SER A 27 -3.89 -4.86 5.60
CA SER A 27 -2.71 -5.70 5.38
C SER A 27 -1.82 -5.10 4.30
N VAL A 28 -0.52 -5.05 4.56
CA VAL A 28 0.53 -4.61 3.64
C VAL A 28 1.54 -5.75 3.50
N ARG A 29 1.66 -6.29 2.29
CA ARG A 29 2.55 -7.43 1.98
C ARG A 29 3.32 -7.15 0.69
N PRO A 30 4.36 -6.31 0.75
CA PRO A 30 5.10 -5.92 -0.44
C PRO A 30 5.76 -7.12 -1.12
N ALA A 31 5.89 -7.07 -2.44
CA ALA A 31 6.69 -8.03 -3.17
C ALA A 31 8.16 -7.96 -2.72
N ARG A 32 8.78 -9.14 -2.50
CA ARG A 32 10.17 -9.28 -2.04
C ARG A 32 10.99 -10.13 -3.02
N PRO A 33 12.11 -9.63 -3.55
CA PRO A 33 12.58 -8.23 -3.47
C PRO A 33 11.63 -7.30 -4.24
N SER A 34 11.66 -6.00 -3.95
CA SER A 34 10.78 -5.04 -4.63
C SER A 34 11.11 -4.99 -6.13
N PRO A 35 10.14 -5.22 -7.04
CA PRO A 35 10.37 -5.23 -8.48
C PRO A 35 10.68 -3.84 -9.04
N VAL A 36 10.41 -2.79 -8.27
CA VAL A 36 10.59 -1.38 -8.66
C VAL A 36 11.60 -0.63 -7.78
N GLY A 37 12.33 -1.35 -6.93
CA GLY A 37 13.24 -0.74 -5.95
C GLY A 37 12.49 -0.05 -4.80
N ARG A 38 13.10 0.97 -4.18
CA ARG A 38 12.46 1.76 -3.12
C ARG A 38 11.24 2.48 -3.70
N LEU A 39 10.10 2.35 -3.02
CA LEU A 39 8.82 2.87 -3.49
C LEU A 39 8.11 3.59 -2.34
N ARG A 40 7.72 4.85 -2.58
CA ARG A 40 6.84 5.62 -1.71
C ARG A 40 5.57 5.97 -2.50
N VAL A 41 4.42 5.57 -1.98
CA VAL A 41 3.11 5.87 -2.57
C VAL A 41 2.33 6.71 -1.58
N GLU A 42 1.84 7.85 -2.05
CA GLU A 42 1.05 8.80 -1.27
C GLU A 42 -0.33 8.95 -1.88
N GLY A 43 -1.32 9.37 -1.08
CA GLY A 43 -2.65 9.66 -1.58
C GLY A 43 -3.49 8.43 -1.92
N LEU A 44 -3.08 7.24 -1.48
CA LEU A 44 -3.86 6.02 -1.74
C LEU A 44 -5.18 6.10 -0.97
N ARG A 45 -6.30 5.95 -1.69
CA ARG A 45 -7.62 6.08 -1.10
C ARG A 45 -8.14 4.75 -0.59
N ILE A 46 -8.42 4.69 0.72
CA ILE A 46 -9.09 3.55 1.38
C ILE A 46 -10.32 4.11 2.08
N GLY A 47 -11.50 3.87 1.49
CA GLY A 47 -12.72 4.57 1.90
C GLY A 47 -12.54 6.09 1.81
N THR A 48 -12.67 6.78 2.96
CA THR A 48 -12.47 8.23 3.08
C THR A 48 -11.05 8.64 3.44
N GLU A 49 -10.17 7.69 3.75
CA GLU A 49 -8.81 7.94 4.22
C GLU A 49 -7.79 8.05 3.08
N SER A 50 -6.70 8.77 3.34
CA SER A 50 -5.59 8.96 2.42
C SER A 50 -4.33 8.38 3.05
N VAL A 51 -3.88 7.25 2.52
CA VAL A 51 -2.81 6.45 3.09
C VAL A 51 -1.50 6.68 2.35
N THR A 52 -0.42 6.74 3.11
CA THR A 52 0.95 6.73 2.61
C THR A 52 1.61 5.42 3.00
N VAL A 53 2.31 4.80 2.06
CA VAL A 53 3.09 3.57 2.26
C VAL A 53 4.47 3.75 1.66
N GLU A 54 5.51 3.40 2.41
CA GLU A 54 6.87 3.36 1.92
C GLU A 54 7.52 2.00 2.16
N VAL A 55 8.21 1.49 1.14
CA VAL A 55 9.00 0.26 1.20
C VAL A 55 10.40 0.49 0.63
N ASP A 56 11.39 -0.24 1.15
CA ASP A 56 12.73 -0.22 0.60
C ASP A 56 12.89 -1.15 -0.62
N SER A 57 14.11 -1.26 -1.15
CA SER A 57 14.40 -2.14 -2.29
C SER A 57 14.32 -3.65 -1.96
N ALA A 58 14.43 -4.03 -0.69
CA ALA A 58 14.25 -5.41 -0.24
C ALA A 58 12.75 -5.77 -0.10
N GLY A 59 11.87 -4.77 -0.09
CA GLY A 59 10.44 -4.93 0.15
C GLY A 59 10.07 -4.85 1.63
N ASP A 60 10.97 -4.34 2.49
CA ASP A 60 10.67 -4.05 3.88
C ASP A 60 9.85 -2.76 4.00
N VAL A 61 8.79 -2.81 4.79
CA VAL A 61 7.94 -1.64 5.04
C VAL A 61 8.66 -0.67 5.96
N LEU A 62 8.89 0.55 5.46
CA LEU A 62 9.51 1.64 6.20
C LEU A 62 8.47 2.53 6.90
N GLU A 63 7.33 2.76 6.24
CA GLU A 63 6.27 3.63 6.77
C GLU A 63 4.89 3.16 6.30
N VAL A 64 3.90 3.24 7.21
CA VAL A 64 2.48 3.30 6.85
C VAL A 64 1.81 4.37 7.72
N SER A 65 1.16 5.35 7.08
CA SER A 65 0.55 6.48 7.78
C SER A 65 -0.73 6.96 7.09
N GLY A 66 -1.51 7.82 7.78
CA GLY A 66 -2.73 8.40 7.22
C GLY A 66 -3.97 7.49 7.24
N THR A 67 -3.94 6.41 8.02
CA THR A 67 -5.08 5.51 8.24
C THR A 67 -5.38 5.33 9.73
N THR A 68 -6.66 5.18 10.06
CA THR A 68 -7.10 4.74 11.40
C THR A 68 -7.25 3.22 11.49
N LEU A 69 -7.19 2.51 10.36
CA LEU A 69 -7.18 1.06 10.32
C LEU A 69 -5.92 0.52 10.99
N ARG A 70 -6.05 -0.61 11.68
CA ARG A 70 -4.89 -1.33 12.21
C ARG A 70 -4.06 -1.84 11.03
N VAL A 71 -2.79 -1.46 11.00
CA VAL A 71 -1.86 -1.90 9.96
C VAL A 71 -1.23 -3.23 10.35
N GLU A 72 -1.31 -4.21 9.46
CA GLU A 72 -0.64 -5.50 9.59
C GLU A 72 0.39 -5.65 8.47
N VAL A 73 1.66 -5.69 8.84
CA VAL A 73 2.78 -5.92 7.91
C VAL A 73 3.16 -7.39 7.97
N GLY A 74 3.34 -8.03 6.81
CA GLY A 74 3.84 -9.41 6.76
C GLY A 74 4.42 -9.80 5.43
#